data_AF-A0A969QML8-F1
#
_entry.id   AF-A0A969QML8-F1
#
_cell.length_a   1.000
_cell.length_b   1.000
_cell.length_c   1.000
_cell.angle_alpha   90.00
_cell.angle_beta   90.00
_cell.angle_gamma   90.00
#
_symmetry.space_group_name_H-M   'P 1'
#
loop_
_entity.id
_entity.type
_entity.pdbx_description
1 polymer ?
#
loop_
_entity_poly.entity_id
_entity_poly.type
_entity_poly.pdbx_seq_one_letter_code
_entity_poly.pdbx_strand_id
1 'polypeptide(L)'
;MNSQFITASLGLVNPSPASTSPATDFSLTENSPARNSGDSAALPFTPANGEKDYFGQSRIAGSRVDIGADEYHNGFQSWRDLYFSLPDGGGDADAYADPDRDGIGNLIEYSQGTIPTQPDAQLQPRLTQIEGALYYTFRKAAPELIYTPLQSSDLVNWAPTTEAQQNLGAETFGVLCHLLRHHNSCGSKSHCRSMTLPARSNDDVSPAAIHQDR
;
A
#
# COMPACT_ATOMS: atom_id res chain seq x y z
N MET A 1 46.39 -26.06 -0.41
CA MET A 1 45.51 -27.25 -0.42
C MET A 1 44.20 -26.79 -1.01
N ASN A 2 44.02 -27.03 -2.31
CA ASN A 2 42.84 -26.59 -3.05
C ASN A 2 41.98 -27.83 -3.25
N SER A 3 40.77 -27.85 -2.69
CA SER A 3 39.86 -28.98 -2.83
C SER A 3 39.43 -29.11 -4.30
N GLN A 4 39.90 -30.16 -4.96
CA GLN A 4 39.39 -30.60 -6.25
C GLN A 4 38.28 -31.63 -6.01
N PHE A 5 37.08 -31.35 -6.50
CA PHE A 5 36.02 -32.34 -6.57
C PHE A 5 36.33 -33.33 -7.71
N ILE A 6 36.60 -34.59 -7.36
CA ILE A 6 36.80 -35.68 -8.33
C ILE A 6 35.43 -36.30 -8.63
N THR A 7 34.83 -35.92 -9.74
CA THR A 7 33.50 -36.37 -10.20
C THR A 7 33.60 -37.59 -11.13
N ALA A 8 34.02 -38.75 -10.62
CA ALA A 8 34.17 -39.94 -11.47
C ALA A 8 33.09 -41.03 -11.27
N SER A 9 32.12 -40.87 -10.37
CA SER A 9 31.11 -41.93 -10.14
C SER A 9 29.67 -41.46 -9.88
N LEU A 10 29.41 -40.16 -9.92
CA LEU A 10 28.05 -39.65 -9.97
C LEU A 10 27.85 -39.19 -11.40
N GLY A 11 27.00 -39.87 -12.17
CA GLY A 11 26.62 -39.51 -13.54
C GLY A 11 25.85 -38.19 -13.64
N LEU A 12 26.23 -37.20 -12.82
CA LEU A 12 25.90 -35.80 -12.98
C LEU A 12 26.66 -35.32 -14.22
N VAL A 13 26.13 -35.65 -15.39
CA VAL A 13 26.28 -34.73 -16.51
C VAL A 13 25.87 -33.37 -15.98
N ASN A 14 26.66 -32.34 -16.27
CA ASN A 14 26.17 -30.98 -16.18
C ASN A 14 25.27 -30.83 -17.43
N PRO A 15 23.94 -31.10 -17.40
CA PRO A 15 23.15 -30.33 -18.32
C PRO A 15 23.47 -28.91 -17.87
N SER A 16 24.09 -28.12 -18.74
CA SER A 16 23.94 -26.66 -18.60
C SER A 16 22.46 -26.48 -18.25
N PRO A 17 22.11 -25.91 -17.08
CA PRO A 17 20.72 -25.84 -16.67
C PRO A 17 19.99 -25.03 -17.71
N ALA A 18 19.48 -25.72 -18.73
CA ALA A 18 18.59 -25.18 -19.71
C ALA A 18 17.28 -25.13 -18.95
N SER A 19 17.10 -24.04 -18.24
CA SER A 19 15.77 -23.57 -17.89
C SER A 19 15.07 -23.26 -19.21
N THR A 20 14.65 -24.30 -19.93
CA THR A 20 13.40 -24.22 -20.69
C THR A 20 12.29 -24.37 -19.66
N SER A 21 12.28 -23.53 -18.62
CA SER A 21 11.17 -23.53 -17.68
C SER A 21 9.94 -23.12 -18.49
N PRO A 22 8.91 -23.98 -18.58
CA PRO A 22 7.65 -23.59 -19.21
C PRO A 22 6.89 -22.58 -18.33
N ALA A 23 7.31 -22.37 -17.08
CA ALA A 23 6.80 -21.28 -16.26
C ALA A 23 7.39 -19.97 -16.78
N THR A 24 6.54 -19.17 -17.41
CA THR A 24 6.85 -17.78 -17.79
C THR A 24 6.70 -16.82 -16.62
N ASP A 25 6.15 -17.30 -15.50
CA ASP A 25 5.82 -16.51 -14.33
C ASP A 25 6.33 -17.23 -13.08
N PHE A 26 7.20 -16.53 -12.35
CA PHE A 26 7.79 -16.98 -11.09
C PHE A 26 7.39 -16.05 -9.94
N SER A 27 6.41 -15.16 -10.17
CA SER A 27 5.92 -14.24 -9.15
C SER A 27 5.16 -15.00 -8.05
N LEU A 28 5.41 -14.59 -6.81
CA LEU A 28 4.69 -15.03 -5.65
C LEU A 28 3.32 -14.36 -5.62
N THR A 29 2.34 -15.09 -5.10
CA THR A 29 1.00 -14.56 -4.86
C THR A 29 0.81 -14.30 -3.37
N GLU A 30 -0.21 -13.52 -3.03
CA GLU A 30 -0.56 -13.19 -1.65
C GLU A 30 -0.74 -14.45 -0.77
N ASN A 31 -1.16 -15.58 -1.33
CA ASN A 31 -1.39 -16.81 -0.58
C ASN A 31 -0.25 -17.83 -0.70
N SER A 32 0.90 -17.41 -1.25
CA SER A 32 2.03 -18.32 -1.42
C SER A 32 2.60 -18.75 -0.07
N PRO A 33 2.85 -20.05 0.17
CA PRO A 33 3.54 -20.52 1.37
C PRO A 33 5.03 -20.13 1.38
N ALA A 34 5.57 -19.61 0.28
CA ALA A 34 6.93 -19.10 0.23
C ALA A 34 7.07 -17.74 0.93
N ARG A 35 5.96 -17.01 1.10
CA ARG A 35 5.96 -15.69 1.74
C ARG A 35 6.44 -15.77 3.18
N ASN A 36 7.32 -14.85 3.56
CA ASN A 36 7.94 -14.68 4.87
C ASN A 36 8.50 -15.99 5.48
N SER A 37 8.80 -16.97 4.62
CA SER A 37 9.20 -18.33 5.02
C SER A 37 10.67 -18.62 4.74
N GLY A 38 11.38 -17.66 4.13
CA GLY A 38 12.81 -17.71 3.99
C GLY A 38 13.53 -17.36 5.28
N ASP A 39 14.78 -17.82 5.36
CA ASP A 39 15.76 -17.52 6.38
C ASP A 39 15.38 -17.85 7.85
N SER A 40 16.37 -18.25 8.64
CA SER A 40 16.16 -18.62 10.03
C SER A 40 16.12 -17.38 10.93
N ALA A 41 15.19 -17.35 11.89
CA ALA A 41 15.13 -16.27 12.89
C ALA A 41 16.44 -16.05 13.68
N ALA A 42 17.32 -17.06 13.69
CA ALA A 42 18.60 -17.02 14.36
C ALA A 42 19.67 -16.20 13.61
N LEU A 43 19.57 -16.03 12.29
CA LEU A 43 20.54 -15.31 11.46
C LEU A 43 19.80 -14.54 10.36
N PRO A 44 19.12 -13.42 10.70
CA PRO A 44 18.34 -12.65 9.73
C PRO A 44 19.19 -12.25 8.53
N PHE A 45 18.72 -12.61 7.34
CA PHE A 45 19.27 -12.19 6.06
C PHE A 45 19.29 -10.66 6.02
N THR A 46 20.44 -10.10 5.67
CA THR A 46 20.61 -8.66 5.47
C THR A 46 21.06 -8.47 4.04
N PRO A 47 20.22 -7.91 3.14
CA PRO A 47 20.58 -7.71 1.75
C PRO A 47 21.75 -6.71 1.65
N ALA A 48 22.62 -6.93 0.66
CA ALA A 48 23.61 -5.93 0.30
C ALA A 48 22.91 -4.66 -0.22
N ASN A 49 23.61 -3.52 -0.14
CA ASN A 49 23.07 -2.27 -0.66
C ASN A 49 22.74 -2.40 -2.16
N GLY A 50 21.49 -2.11 -2.52
CA GLY A 50 20.99 -2.24 -3.89
C GLY A 50 20.74 -3.67 -4.36
N GLU A 51 20.79 -4.67 -3.48
CA GLU A 51 20.43 -6.05 -3.82
C GLU A 51 18.93 -6.15 -4.12
N LYS A 52 18.62 -6.67 -5.31
CA LYS A 52 17.26 -6.87 -5.81
C LYS A 52 17.02 -8.34 -6.12
N ASP A 53 15.75 -8.73 -6.11
CA ASP A 53 15.29 -10.03 -6.56
C ASP A 53 15.32 -10.15 -8.09
N TYR A 54 14.77 -11.24 -8.62
CA TYR A 54 14.74 -11.50 -10.06
C TYR A 54 13.92 -10.44 -10.85
N PHE A 55 12.93 -9.82 -10.22
CA PHE A 55 12.05 -8.83 -10.84
C PHE A 55 12.48 -7.38 -10.57
N GLY A 56 13.60 -7.17 -9.85
CA GLY A 56 14.14 -5.85 -9.55
C GLY A 56 13.55 -5.22 -8.29
N GLN A 57 12.74 -5.96 -7.54
CA GLN A 57 12.18 -5.54 -6.25
C GLN A 57 13.17 -5.86 -5.14
N SER A 58 13.10 -5.16 -4.01
CA SER A 58 14.04 -5.48 -2.92
C SER A 58 13.70 -6.81 -2.24
N ARG A 59 14.76 -7.47 -1.77
CA ARG A 59 14.77 -8.83 -1.21
C ARG A 59 14.08 -8.99 0.15
N ILE A 60 13.60 -7.92 0.76
CA ILE A 60 12.85 -7.98 2.01
C ILE A 60 11.69 -7.03 1.83
N ALA A 61 10.47 -7.56 1.89
CA ALA A 61 9.25 -6.78 2.01
C ALA A 61 8.68 -6.97 3.42
N GLY A 62 9.07 -6.11 4.37
CA GLY A 62 8.65 -6.24 5.78
C GLY A 62 9.71 -6.91 6.64
N SER A 63 9.51 -8.16 7.08
CA SER A 63 10.34 -8.73 8.17
C SER A 63 11.31 -9.86 7.77
N ARG A 64 11.03 -10.60 6.70
CA ARG A 64 11.85 -11.74 6.23
C ARG A 64 11.86 -11.80 4.71
N VAL A 65 12.92 -12.39 4.17
CA VAL A 65 12.98 -12.76 2.75
C VAL A 65 12.05 -13.93 2.46
N ASP A 66 11.46 -13.94 1.27
CA ASP A 66 10.64 -15.04 0.78
C ASP A 66 11.50 -16.21 0.28
N ILE A 67 10.91 -17.41 0.22
CA ILE A 67 11.57 -18.56 -0.39
C ILE A 67 11.54 -18.41 -1.90
N GLY A 68 12.71 -18.21 -2.51
CA GLY A 68 12.89 -18.29 -3.96
C GLY A 68 13.52 -17.05 -4.58
N ALA A 69 13.27 -16.89 -5.86
CA ALA A 69 13.87 -15.85 -6.69
C ALA A 69 13.07 -14.53 -6.70
N ASP A 70 11.82 -14.55 -6.24
CA ASP A 70 10.90 -13.42 -6.17
C ASP A 70 10.57 -13.08 -4.71
N GLU A 71 10.36 -11.80 -4.44
CA GLU A 71 9.83 -11.28 -3.18
C GLU A 71 8.40 -10.77 -3.40
N TYR A 72 7.44 -11.27 -2.63
CA TYR A 72 6.07 -10.79 -2.71
C TYR A 72 5.95 -9.38 -2.12
N HIS A 73 5.54 -8.44 -2.96
CA HIS A 73 5.14 -7.10 -2.51
C HIS A 73 3.64 -6.92 -2.76
N ASN A 74 2.93 -6.46 -1.73
CA ASN A 74 1.62 -5.85 -1.97
C ASN A 74 1.78 -4.48 -2.64
N GLY A 75 0.69 -3.89 -3.13
CA GLY A 75 0.76 -2.63 -3.88
C GLY A 75 1.41 -1.48 -3.11
N PHE A 76 1.17 -1.36 -1.80
CA PHE A 76 1.81 -0.33 -0.98
C PHE A 76 3.30 -0.60 -0.77
N GLN A 77 3.71 -1.86 -0.60
CA GLN A 77 5.12 -2.24 -0.54
C GLN A 77 5.85 -1.96 -1.87
N SER A 78 5.24 -2.29 -3.00
CA SER A 78 5.80 -1.97 -4.33
C SER A 78 5.96 -0.46 -4.52
N TRP A 79 4.96 0.33 -4.11
CA TRP A 79 5.03 1.78 -4.16
C TRP A 79 6.15 2.31 -3.26
N ARG A 80 6.32 1.78 -2.04
CA ARG A 80 7.44 2.16 -1.17
C ARG A 80 8.80 1.78 -1.74
N ASP A 81 8.93 0.60 -2.36
CA ASP A 81 10.17 0.18 -3.02
C ASP A 81 10.56 1.12 -4.16
N LEU A 82 9.57 1.61 -4.91
CA LEU A 82 9.77 2.56 -5.97
C LEU A 82 10.30 3.92 -5.48
N TYR A 83 9.72 4.45 -4.39
CA TYR A 83 10.00 5.84 -3.97
C TYR A 83 11.09 5.99 -2.91
N PHE A 84 11.26 5.01 -2.02
CA PHE A 84 12.21 5.12 -0.91
C PHE A 84 13.43 4.21 -1.02
N SER A 85 13.41 3.24 -1.94
CA SER A 85 14.42 2.17 -2.06
C SER A 85 14.55 1.35 -0.77
N LEU A 86 14.01 0.14 -0.78
CA LEU A 86 14.06 -0.83 0.33
C LEU A 86 15.51 -1.30 0.64
N PRO A 87 15.77 -1.94 1.81
CA PRO A 87 14.91 -3.00 2.37
C PRO A 87 13.59 -2.52 2.97
N ASP A 88 13.53 -1.30 3.53
CA ASP A 88 12.28 -0.75 4.08
C ASP A 88 12.12 0.77 3.88
N GLY A 89 13.00 1.44 3.13
CA GLY A 89 12.90 2.89 2.88
C GLY A 89 13.11 3.79 4.11
N GLY A 90 13.31 3.20 5.29
CA GLY A 90 13.53 3.92 6.55
C GLY A 90 12.25 4.52 7.14
N GLY A 91 12.42 5.40 8.12
CA GLY A 91 11.29 6.06 8.79
C GLY A 91 10.45 6.94 7.88
N ASP A 92 11.06 7.50 6.82
CA ASP A 92 10.36 8.32 5.83
C ASP A 92 9.40 7.50 4.95
N ALA A 93 9.56 6.17 4.92
CA ALA A 93 8.66 5.25 4.21
C ALA A 93 7.53 4.69 5.11
N ASP A 94 7.43 5.13 6.37
CA ASP A 94 6.34 4.75 7.27
C ASP A 94 4.99 5.19 6.69
N ALA A 95 3.93 4.43 6.92
CA ALA A 95 2.59 4.72 6.39
C ALA A 95 2.06 6.13 6.73
N TYR A 96 2.52 6.71 7.84
CA TYR A 96 2.12 8.03 8.32
C TYR A 96 3.23 9.08 8.23
N ALA A 97 4.40 8.72 7.70
CA ALA A 97 5.43 9.71 7.42
C ALA A 97 4.94 10.66 6.32
N ASP A 98 5.37 11.91 6.45
CA ASP A 98 5.12 13.02 5.53
C ASP A 98 6.49 13.65 5.21
N PRO A 99 7.27 13.02 4.30
CA PRO A 99 8.66 13.40 4.05
C PRO A 99 8.78 14.78 3.40
N ASP A 100 7.78 15.19 2.61
CA ASP A 100 7.77 16.47 1.90
C ASP A 100 7.02 17.60 2.62
N ARG A 101 6.33 17.27 3.73
CA ARG A 101 5.69 18.19 4.68
C ARG A 101 4.52 18.94 4.10
N ASP A 102 3.74 18.26 3.26
CA ASP A 102 2.52 18.83 2.67
C ASP A 102 1.25 18.52 3.48
N GLY A 103 1.38 17.71 4.54
CA GLY A 103 0.31 17.29 5.44
C GLY A 103 -0.35 15.95 5.04
N ILE A 104 0.09 15.32 3.95
CA ILE A 104 -0.40 14.03 3.48
C ILE A 104 0.62 12.94 3.86
N GLY A 105 0.17 11.93 4.62
CA GLY A 105 1.01 10.78 4.92
C GLY A 105 1.07 9.79 3.75
N ASN A 106 2.17 9.06 3.63
CA ASN A 106 2.47 8.08 2.57
C ASN A 106 1.32 7.14 2.18
N LEU A 107 0.51 6.67 3.14
CA LEU A 107 -0.61 5.77 2.84
C LEU A 107 -1.76 6.48 2.12
N ILE A 108 -2.00 7.74 2.46
CA ILE A 108 -2.95 8.58 1.72
C ILE A 108 -2.35 8.89 0.36
N GLU A 109 -1.08 9.26 0.29
CA GLU A 109 -0.39 9.51 -0.96
C GLU A 109 -0.46 8.34 -1.94
N TYR A 110 -0.18 7.13 -1.46
CA TYR A 110 -0.36 5.90 -2.22
C TYR A 110 -1.78 5.75 -2.77
N SER A 111 -2.79 5.96 -1.93
CA SER A 111 -4.20 5.88 -2.35
C SER A 111 -4.58 6.96 -3.39
N GLN A 112 -3.95 8.13 -3.30
CA GLN A 112 -4.21 9.28 -4.18
C GLN A 112 -3.30 9.29 -5.42
N GLY A 113 -2.27 8.45 -5.46
CA GLY A 113 -1.29 8.37 -6.56
C GLY A 113 -0.37 9.59 -6.62
N THR A 114 0.02 10.13 -5.47
CA THR A 114 1.01 11.22 -5.36
C THR A 114 2.43 10.65 -5.17
N ILE A 115 3.42 11.55 -5.16
CA ILE A 115 4.83 11.22 -4.98
C ILE A 115 5.26 11.69 -3.59
N PRO A 116 5.79 10.82 -2.72
CA PRO A 116 6.00 11.12 -1.29
C PRO A 116 7.13 12.09 -0.96
N THR A 117 7.75 12.64 -1.99
CA THR A 117 8.83 13.61 -1.88
C THR A 117 8.50 14.88 -2.65
N GLN A 118 7.26 15.05 -3.11
CA GLN A 118 6.80 16.18 -3.90
C GLN A 118 5.50 16.73 -3.32
N PRO A 119 5.54 17.95 -2.73
CA PRO A 119 4.36 18.52 -2.11
C PRO A 119 3.20 18.63 -3.10
N ASP A 120 2.14 17.88 -2.83
CA ASP A 120 0.97 17.70 -3.70
C ASP A 120 -0.35 17.83 -2.94
N ALA A 121 -0.36 18.60 -1.84
CA ALA A 121 -1.50 18.88 -0.96
C ALA A 121 -2.83 19.16 -1.71
N GLN A 122 -2.79 19.72 -2.92
CA GLN A 122 -3.98 19.92 -3.76
C GLN A 122 -4.71 18.63 -4.17
N LEU A 123 -4.07 17.47 -4.07
CA LEU A 123 -4.60 16.14 -4.39
C LEU A 123 -5.15 15.41 -3.17
N GLN A 124 -5.07 16.00 -1.97
CA GLN A 124 -5.68 15.41 -0.78
C GLN A 124 -7.21 15.25 -0.94
N PRO A 125 -7.80 14.22 -0.30
CA PRO A 125 -9.24 14.16 -0.18
C PRO A 125 -9.80 15.43 0.46
N ARG A 126 -10.86 15.98 -0.11
CA ARG A 126 -11.43 17.26 0.35
C ARG A 126 -12.94 17.28 0.25
N LEU A 127 -13.55 18.11 1.09
CA LEU A 127 -14.96 18.47 0.98
C LEU A 127 -15.12 19.58 -0.06
N THR A 128 -15.88 19.33 -1.12
CA THR A 128 -16.21 20.30 -2.16
C THR A 128 -17.70 20.59 -2.16
N GLN A 129 -18.10 21.75 -2.68
CA GLN A 129 -19.52 22.07 -2.88
C GLN A 129 -19.81 22.10 -4.38
N ILE A 130 -20.74 21.27 -4.82
CA ILE A 130 -21.19 21.19 -6.22
C ILE A 130 -22.70 21.44 -6.21
N GLU A 131 -23.16 22.48 -6.91
CA GLU A 131 -24.58 22.84 -7.04
C GLU A 131 -25.31 22.99 -5.68
N GLY A 132 -24.60 23.49 -4.67
CA GLY A 132 -25.15 23.71 -3.33
C GLY A 132 -25.11 22.48 -2.41
N ALA A 133 -24.75 21.30 -2.93
CA ALA A 133 -24.55 20.08 -2.16
C ALA A 133 -23.07 19.88 -1.79
N LEU A 134 -22.80 19.35 -0.60
CA LEU A 134 -21.45 19.02 -0.16
C LEU A 134 -21.09 17.61 -0.65
N TYR A 135 -19.92 17.47 -1.24
CA TYR A 135 -19.35 16.22 -1.70
C TYR A 135 -18.02 15.98 -1.01
N TYR A 136 -17.82 14.79 -0.48
CA TYR A 136 -16.49 14.32 -0.15
C TYR A 136 -15.85 13.78 -1.42
N THR A 137 -14.75 14.41 -1.86
CA THR A 137 -14.05 14.10 -3.10
C THR A 137 -12.66 13.54 -2.84
N PHE A 138 -12.30 12.48 -3.54
CA PHE A 138 -11.03 11.76 -3.40
C PHE A 138 -10.66 11.06 -4.70
N ARG A 139 -9.38 10.75 -4.89
CA ARG A 139 -8.89 9.92 -6.01
C ARG A 139 -8.83 8.44 -5.60
N LYS A 140 -8.97 7.58 -6.59
CA LYS A 140 -8.76 6.12 -6.46
C LYS A 140 -7.64 5.67 -7.40
N ALA A 141 -6.40 6.05 -7.07
CA ALA A 141 -5.24 5.72 -7.89
C ALA A 141 -4.72 4.30 -7.63
N ALA A 142 -4.97 3.76 -6.43
CA ALA A 142 -4.66 2.38 -6.06
C ALA A 142 -5.93 1.51 -6.21
N PRO A 143 -6.09 0.74 -7.31
CA PRO A 143 -7.32 0.03 -7.65
C PRO A 143 -7.62 -1.19 -6.75
N GLU A 144 -6.60 -1.73 -6.10
CA GLU A 144 -6.72 -2.83 -5.15
C GLU A 144 -7.23 -2.39 -3.78
N LEU A 145 -7.20 -1.08 -3.49
CA LEU A 145 -7.78 -0.54 -2.27
C LEU A 145 -9.31 -0.46 -2.35
N ILE A 146 -9.95 -0.79 -1.23
CA ILE A 146 -11.37 -0.57 -1.01
C ILE A 146 -11.55 0.78 -0.30
N TYR A 147 -12.28 1.69 -0.94
CA TYR A 147 -12.57 3.01 -0.40
C TYR A 147 -13.97 2.99 0.22
N THR A 148 -14.03 3.12 1.55
CA THR A 148 -15.28 3.24 2.29
C THR A 148 -15.36 4.64 2.94
N PRO A 149 -16.07 5.58 2.30
CA PRO A 149 -16.40 6.85 2.92
C PRO A 149 -17.25 6.62 4.17
N LEU A 150 -16.93 7.35 5.23
CA LEU A 150 -17.66 7.37 6.49
C LEU A 150 -18.29 8.75 6.68
N GLN A 151 -19.45 8.80 7.31
CA GLN A 151 -20.14 10.03 7.70
C GLN A 151 -20.42 10.05 9.20
N SER A 152 -20.53 11.26 9.75
CA SER A 152 -20.87 11.51 11.15
C SER A 152 -21.70 12.78 11.28
N SER A 153 -22.65 12.77 12.23
CA SER A 153 -23.44 13.95 12.61
C SER A 153 -22.90 14.67 13.85
N ASP A 154 -21.95 14.05 14.57
CA ASP A 154 -21.46 14.54 15.87
C ASP A 154 -19.92 14.57 15.97
N LEU A 155 -19.22 14.21 14.89
CA LEU A 155 -17.76 14.05 14.80
C LEU A 155 -17.17 12.96 15.69
N VAL A 156 -18.00 12.21 16.42
CA VAL A 156 -17.60 11.17 17.37
C VAL A 156 -17.98 9.79 16.85
N ASN A 157 -19.23 9.62 16.42
CA ASN A 157 -19.76 8.38 15.89
C ASN A 157 -19.73 8.42 14.36
N TRP A 158 -19.05 7.44 13.75
CA TRP A 158 -18.83 7.38 12.31
C TRP A 158 -19.42 6.09 11.75
N ALA A 159 -20.14 6.18 10.65
CA ALA A 159 -20.74 5.03 9.96
C ALA A 159 -20.50 5.12 8.45
N PRO A 160 -20.44 3.99 7.72
CA PRO A 160 -20.34 4.01 6.26
C PRO A 160 -21.45 4.84 5.61
N THR A 161 -21.12 5.56 4.54
CA THR A 161 -22.12 6.27 3.74
C THR A 161 -23.01 5.25 3.01
N THR A 162 -24.31 5.51 2.94
CA THR A 162 -25.24 4.78 2.06
C THR A 162 -25.23 5.33 0.64
N GLU A 163 -24.61 6.49 0.43
CA GLU A 163 -24.53 7.16 -0.86
C GLU A 163 -23.58 6.44 -1.82
N ALA A 164 -23.97 6.41 -3.09
CA ALA A 164 -23.13 5.84 -4.14
C ALA A 164 -21.94 6.77 -4.43
N GLN A 165 -20.76 6.15 -4.67
CA GLN A 165 -19.60 6.85 -5.21
C GLN A 165 -19.87 7.22 -6.67
N GLN A 166 -19.81 8.51 -6.99
CA GLN A 166 -19.94 9.02 -8.35
C GLN A 166 -18.55 9.23 -8.94
N ASN A 167 -18.30 8.70 -10.14
CA ASN A 167 -17.07 9.01 -10.87
C ASN A 167 -17.21 10.42 -11.47
N LEU A 168 -16.34 11.33 -11.07
CA LEU A 168 -16.29 12.72 -11.51
C LEU A 168 -15.26 12.96 -12.64
N GLY A 169 -14.62 11.89 -13.12
CA GLY A 169 -13.56 11.94 -14.15
C GLY A 169 -12.15 11.99 -13.55
N ALA A 170 -11.13 11.68 -14.37
CA ALA A 170 -9.71 11.70 -13.98
C ALA A 170 -9.43 11.00 -12.63
N GLU A 171 -9.99 9.80 -12.45
CA GLU A 171 -9.88 8.97 -11.24
C GLU A 171 -10.44 9.62 -9.96
N THR A 172 -11.13 10.74 -10.08
CA THR A 172 -11.76 11.45 -8.96
C THR A 172 -13.16 10.93 -8.74
N PHE A 173 -13.49 10.64 -7.49
CA PHE A 173 -14.78 10.17 -7.04
C PHE A 173 -15.36 11.13 -6.02
N GLY A 174 -16.67 11.30 -6.06
CA GLY A 174 -17.44 12.11 -5.12
C GLY A 174 -18.50 11.28 -4.41
N VAL A 175 -18.71 11.54 -3.13
CA VAL A 175 -19.81 10.98 -2.36
C VAL A 175 -20.59 12.13 -1.74
N LEU A 176 -21.90 12.14 -1.95
CA LEU A 176 -22.78 13.17 -1.40
C LEU A 176 -22.75 13.09 0.13
N CYS A 177 -22.48 14.22 0.77
CA CYS A 177 -22.59 14.37 2.20
C CYS A 177 -23.96 14.96 2.52
N HIS A 178 -24.85 14.11 3.03
CA HIS A 178 -26.15 14.58 3.50
C HIS A 178 -25.97 15.50 4.71
N LEU A 179 -26.07 16.81 4.50
CA LEU A 179 -26.48 17.73 5.55
C LEU A 179 -27.87 17.28 5.98
N LEU A 180 -28.00 16.68 7.17
CA LEU A 180 -29.30 16.49 7.78
C LEU A 180 -29.90 17.88 7.92
N ARG A 181 -30.86 18.23 7.06
CA ARG A 181 -31.69 19.43 7.22
C ARG A 181 -32.53 19.21 8.48
N HIS A 182 -31.96 19.47 9.65
CA HIS A 182 -32.78 19.64 10.83
C HIS A 182 -33.60 20.91 10.63
N HIS A 183 -34.90 20.72 10.45
CA HIS A 183 -35.92 21.73 10.67
C HIS A 183 -35.54 22.59 11.88
N ASN A 184 -35.28 23.87 11.64
CA ASN A 184 -35.30 24.98 12.60
C ASN A 184 -35.04 24.60 14.07
N SER A 185 -33.81 24.21 14.40
CA SER A 185 -33.13 24.56 15.66
C SER A 185 -31.83 23.76 15.80
N CYS A 186 -30.71 24.46 16.01
CA CYS A 186 -29.44 23.95 16.51
C CYS A 186 -28.62 22.96 15.62
N GLY A 187 -27.77 23.52 14.76
CA GLY A 187 -26.32 23.26 14.79
C GLY A 187 -25.69 21.95 14.31
N SER A 188 -26.43 20.94 13.85
CA SER A 188 -25.80 19.65 13.46
C SER A 188 -25.25 19.70 12.03
N LYS A 189 -23.93 19.87 11.88
CA LYS A 189 -23.22 19.72 10.60
C LYS A 189 -22.87 18.24 10.39
N SER A 190 -23.30 17.67 9.27
CA SER A 190 -22.83 16.35 8.85
C SER A 190 -21.44 16.47 8.23
N HIS A 191 -20.52 15.60 8.64
CA HIS A 191 -19.15 15.54 8.17
C HIS A 191 -18.90 14.19 7.51
N CYS A 192 -18.12 14.19 6.42
CA CYS A 192 -17.66 12.97 5.75
C CYS A 192 -16.15 12.88 5.83
N ARG A 193 -15.62 11.67 5.96
CA ARG A 193 -14.19 11.36 5.87
C ARG A 193 -13.99 10.06 5.10
N SER A 194 -12.81 9.82 4.57
CA SER A 194 -12.41 8.48 4.12
C SER A 194 -11.69 7.75 5.24
N MET A 195 -11.91 6.44 5.27
CA MET A 195 -10.88 5.39 5.36
C MET A 195 -11.24 4.32 6.39
N THR A 196 -11.45 3.11 5.88
CA THR A 196 -11.07 1.87 6.56
C THR A 196 -10.45 1.02 5.47
N LEU A 197 -9.13 0.89 5.50
CA LEU A 197 -8.43 -0.10 4.70
C LEU A 197 -8.67 -1.46 5.38
N PRO A 198 -9.24 -2.46 4.68
CA PRO A 198 -9.19 -3.80 5.22
C PRO A 198 -7.73 -4.25 5.15
N ALA A 199 -7.06 -4.32 6.30
CA ALA A 199 -5.84 -5.10 6.43
C ALA A 199 -6.18 -6.54 6.03
N ARG A 200 -5.79 -6.96 4.83
CA ARG A 200 -5.87 -8.35 4.40
C ARG A 200 -4.51 -9.01 4.21
N SER A 201 -3.47 -8.48 4.84
CA SER A 201 -2.31 -9.30 5.19
C SER A 201 -1.95 -9.04 6.65
N ASN A 202 -1.70 -10.10 7.40
CA ASN A 202 -1.45 -10.10 8.86
C ASN A 202 -0.13 -9.42 9.27
N ASP A 203 0.59 -8.80 8.33
CA ASP A 203 1.94 -8.26 8.55
C ASP A 203 1.96 -6.74 8.78
N ASP A 204 0.81 -6.06 8.68
CA ASP A 204 0.71 -4.61 8.91
C ASP A 204 -0.28 -4.32 10.04
N VAL A 205 0.15 -4.59 11.28
CA VAL A 205 -0.60 -4.23 12.49
C VAL A 205 -0.28 -2.78 12.83
N SER A 206 -0.99 -1.82 12.23
CA SER A 206 -1.13 -0.47 12.79
C SER A 206 -2.44 0.21 12.40
N PRO A 207 -3.06 0.97 13.32
CA PRO A 207 -4.47 1.33 13.28
C PRO A 207 -4.76 2.45 12.27
N ALA A 208 -5.85 2.30 11.50
CA ALA A 208 -6.42 3.30 10.60
C ALA A 208 -6.32 4.73 11.16
N ALA A 209 -5.49 5.58 10.54
CA ALA A 209 -5.39 6.98 10.93
C ALA A 209 -6.47 7.81 10.21
N ILE A 210 -7.16 8.57 11.03
CA ILE A 210 -8.27 9.44 10.71
C ILE A 210 -7.68 10.83 10.46
N HIS A 211 -7.67 11.30 9.21
CA HIS A 211 -7.42 12.73 8.96
C HIS A 211 -8.70 13.49 9.31
N GLN A 212 -8.64 14.31 10.36
CA GLN A 212 -9.71 15.25 10.73
C GLN A 212 -9.32 16.63 10.21
N ASP A 213 -10.04 17.14 9.21
CA ASP A 213 -10.04 18.59 8.98
C ASP A 213 -10.71 19.26 10.19
N ARG A 214 -9.95 20.11 10.89
CA ARG A 214 -10.46 20.98 11.95
C ARG A 214 -11.09 22.24 11.38
#